data_AF-A0A514CNX4-F1
#
_entry.id   AF-A0A514CNX4-F1
#
_cell.length_a   1.000
_cell.length_b   1.000
_cell.length_c   1.000
_cell.angle_alpha   90.00
_cell.angle_beta   90.00
_cell.angle_gamma   90.00
#
_symmetry.space_group_name_H-M   'P 1'
#
loop_
_entity.id
_entity.type
_entity.pdbx_description
1 polymer ?
#
loop_
_entity_poly.entity_id
_entity_poly.type
_entity_poly.pdbx_seq_one_letter_code
_entity_poly.pdbx_strand_id
1 'polypeptide(L)'
;MLKYPKDCRRKGIEGNVHLSLKINAEGKLTRIDVMNPEDVDLSLQHEAVSVMSLYPWGFKPALDRSGSPVESPLNQPINFRFP
;
A
#
# COMPACT_ATOMS: atom_id res chain seq x y z
N MET A 1 1.57 13.33 -7.14
CA MET A 1 2.83 12.94 -7.82
C MET A 1 3.58 12.05 -6.84
N LEU A 2 3.67 10.75 -7.11
CA LEU A 2 4.35 9.78 -6.24
C LEU A 2 5.79 10.28 -6.00
N LYS A 3 6.09 10.77 -4.80
CA LYS A 3 7.42 11.30 -4.47
C LYS A 3 8.34 10.11 -4.21
N TYR A 4 8.82 9.48 -5.27
CA TYR A 4 9.89 8.49 -5.16
C TYR A 4 11.06 9.12 -4.38
N PRO A 5 11.42 8.60 -3.20
CA PRO A 5 12.39 9.23 -2.32
C PRO A 5 13.72 9.24 -3.05
N LYS A 6 14.40 10.39 -3.01
CA LYS A 6 15.65 10.64 -3.74
C LYS A 6 16.71 9.58 -3.43
N ASP A 7 16.67 8.99 -2.23
CA ASP A 7 17.59 7.94 -1.80
C ASP A 7 17.35 6.59 -2.48
N CYS A 8 16.10 6.22 -2.80
CA CYS A 8 15.82 4.96 -3.51
C CYS A 8 16.20 5.06 -5.00
N ARG A 9 16.00 6.23 -5.63
CA ARG A 9 16.46 6.43 -7.02
C ARG A 9 17.98 6.33 -7.15
N ARG A 10 18.72 6.83 -6.15
CA ARG A 10 20.20 6.82 -6.17
C ARG A 10 20.79 5.43 -5.90
N LYS A 11 20.03 4.53 -5.26
CA LYS A 11 20.50 3.22 -4.81
C LYS A 11 20.15 2.05 -5.74
N GLY A 12 19.44 2.25 -6.84
CA GLY A 12 19.18 1.15 -7.77
C GLY A 12 18.18 0.10 -7.25
N ILE A 13 17.36 0.43 -6.24
CA ILE A 13 16.50 -0.56 -5.57
C ILE A 13 15.15 -0.65 -6.31
N GLU A 14 14.93 -1.79 -6.93
CA GLU A 14 13.67 -2.22 -7.54
C GLU A 14 13.03 -3.32 -6.70
N GLY A 15 11.71 -3.47 -6.80
CA GLY A 15 11.01 -4.53 -6.06
C GLY A 15 9.50 -4.38 -6.12
N ASN A 16 8.81 -5.49 -5.88
CA ASN A 16 7.36 -5.51 -5.75
C ASN A 16 6.99 -5.66 -4.28
N VAL A 17 6.43 -4.59 -3.71
CA VAL A 17 5.96 -4.58 -2.32
C VAL A 17 4.48 -4.92 -2.31
N HIS A 18 4.13 -6.03 -1.69
CA HIS A 18 2.74 -6.41 -1.49
C HIS A 18 2.24 -5.83 -0.17
N LEU A 19 1.30 -4.88 -0.26
CA LEU A 19 0.65 -4.33 0.92
C LEU A 19 -0.72 -4.97 1.12
N SER A 20 -1.07 -5.23 2.38
CA SER A 20 -2.44 -5.50 2.80
C SER A 20 -2.99 -4.24 3.48
N LEU A 21 -3.99 -3.65 2.84
CA LEU A 21 -4.64 -2.41 3.26
C LEU A 21 -5.96 -2.77 3.93
N LYS A 22 -6.07 -2.54 5.24
CA LYS A 22 -7.32 -2.76 5.95
C LYS A 22 -8.24 -1.56 5.77
N ILE A 23 -9.35 -1.76 5.08
CA ILE A 23 -10.33 -0.72 4.79
C ILE A 23 -11.58 -1.01 5.59
N ASN A 24 -12.06 -0.01 6.34
CA ASN A 24 -13.28 -0.14 7.13
C ASN A 24 -14.56 0.08 6.28
N ALA A 25 -15.72 -0.09 6.90
CA ALA A 25 -17.02 0.08 6.24
C ALA A 25 -17.27 1.50 5.70
N GLU A 26 -16.57 2.52 6.22
CA GLU A 26 -16.63 3.91 5.73
C GLU A 26 -15.65 4.19 4.58
N GLY A 27 -14.91 3.18 4.10
CA GLY A 27 -13.92 3.35 3.03
C GLY A 27 -12.62 4.01 3.49
N LYS A 28 -12.35 4.04 4.80
CA LYS A 28 -11.10 4.58 5.36
C LYS A 28 -10.08 3.48 5.57
N LEU A 29 -8.83 3.80 5.24
CA LEU A 29 -7.68 2.97 5.55
C LEU A 29 -7.40 3.02 7.05
N THR A 30 -7.50 1.88 7.72
CA THR A 30 -7.28 1.76 9.17
C THR A 30 -5.95 1.09 9.52
N ARG A 31 -5.40 0.25 8.62
CA ARG A 31 -4.13 -0.44 8.82
C ARG A 31 -3.44 -0.75 7.50
N ILE A 32 -2.11 -0.76 7.52
CA ILE A 32 -1.26 -1.16 6.40
C ILE A 32 -0.30 -2.21 6.92
N ASP A 33 -0.25 -3.38 6.29
CA ASP A 33 0.71 -4.44 6.59
C ASP A 33 1.51 -4.78 5.32
N VAL A 34 2.82 -5.03 5.46
CA VAL A 34 3.66 -5.53 4.36
C VAL A 34 3.60 -7.05 4.37
N MET A 35 3.19 -7.64 3.25
CA MET A 35 2.94 -9.08 3.13
C MET A 35 4.17 -9.89 2.74
N ASN A 36 5.18 -9.25 2.16
CA ASN A 36 6.45 -9.87 1.77
C ASN A 36 7.67 -9.11 2.34
N PRO A 37 7.75 -8.93 3.68
CA PRO A 37 8.80 -8.11 4.30
C PRO A 37 10.19 -8.73 4.18
N GLU A 38 10.30 -10.04 3.95
CA GLU A 38 11.59 -10.72 3.78
C GLU A 38 12.13 -10.61 2.34
N ASP A 39 11.24 -10.41 1.36
CA ASP A 39 11.59 -10.36 -0.08
C ASP A 39 11.89 -8.94 -0.57
N VAL A 40 11.68 -7.94 0.28
CA VAL A 40 11.68 -6.53 -0.09
C VAL A 40 12.62 -5.75 0.83
N ASP A 41 13.47 -4.90 0.26
CA ASP A 41 14.32 -4.02 1.05
C ASP A 41 13.51 -3.07 1.96
N LEU A 42 13.95 -2.90 3.21
CA LEU A 42 13.26 -2.09 4.21
C LEU A 42 12.98 -0.65 3.75
N SER A 43 13.85 -0.07 2.91
CA SER A 43 13.63 1.27 2.36
C SER A 43 12.43 1.34 1.41
N LEU A 44 12.20 0.30 0.61
CA LEU A 44 11.02 0.20 -0.25
C LEU A 44 9.75 -0.04 0.59
N GLN A 45 9.85 -0.85 1.65
CA GLN A 45 8.74 -1.06 2.58
C GLN A 45 8.28 0.26 3.21
N HIS A 46 9.23 1.04 3.76
CA HIS A 46 8.93 2.33 4.37
C HIS A 46 8.31 3.31 3.38
N GLU A 47 8.84 3.37 2.15
CA GLU A 47 8.28 4.26 1.14
C GLU A 47 6.87 3.83 0.71
N ALA A 48 6.64 2.52 0.53
CA ALA A 48 5.33 1.98 0.19
C ALA A 48 4.27 2.37 1.24
N VAL A 49 4.59 2.23 2.53
CA VAL A 49 3.72 2.64 3.65
C VAL A 49 3.53 4.16 3.69
N SER A 50 4.62 4.93 3.49
CA SER A 50 4.59 6.40 3.46
C SER A 50 3.65 6.92 2.37
N VAL A 51 3.78 6.41 1.14
CA VAL A 51 2.88 6.73 0.02
C VAL A 51 1.43 6.43 0.40
N MET A 52 1.16 5.23 0.93
CA MET A 52 -0.21 4.87 1.28
C MET A 52 -0.79 5.73 2.41
N SER A 53 0.05 6.26 3.30
CA SER A 53 -0.38 7.11 4.41
C SER A 53 -0.53 8.60 4.05
N LEU A 54 0.25 9.09 3.09
CA LEU A 54 0.29 10.52 2.73
C LEU A 54 -0.87 10.97 1.83
N TYR A 55 -1.50 10.04 1.12
CA TYR A 55 -2.59 10.36 0.19
C TYR A 55 -3.96 10.06 0.83
N PRO A 56 -4.94 10.99 0.70
CA PRO A 56 -6.31 10.74 1.13
C PRO A 56 -7.00 9.81 0.12
N TRP A 57 -6.73 8.51 0.22
CA TRP A 57 -7.35 7.52 -0.65
C TRP A 57 -8.84 7.41 -0.38
N GLY A 58 -9.66 7.60 -1.41
CA GLY A 58 -11.08 7.30 -1.38
C GLY A 58 -11.32 5.84 -1.72
N PHE A 59 -11.11 4.93 -0.77
CA PHE A 59 -11.37 3.52 -1.00
C PHE A 59 -12.87 3.23 -0.99
N LYS A 60 -13.29 2.29 -1.85
CA LYS A 60 -14.64 1.72 -1.75
C LYS A 60 -14.57 0.53 -0.78
N PRO A 61 -15.38 0.51 0.28
CA PRO A 61 -15.45 -0.64 1.19
C PRO A 61 -15.94 -1.88 0.44
N ALA A 62 -15.56 -3.06 0.91
CA ALA A 62 -16.17 -4.29 0.42
C ALA A 62 -17.63 -4.36 0.86
N LEU A 63 -18.44 -5.06 0.07
CA LEU A 63 -19.83 -5.34 0.42
C LEU A 63 -19.96 -6.81 0.80
N ASP A 64 -20.77 -7.09 1.82
CA ASP A 64 -21.16 -8.45 2.13
C ASP A 64 -22.20 -8.98 1.12
N ARG A 65 -22.68 -10.21 1.32
CA ARG A 65 -23.67 -10.84 0.44
C ARG A 65 -25.02 -10.10 0.41
N SER A 66 -25.31 -9.29 1.41
CA SER A 66 -26.53 -8.47 1.51
C SER A 66 -26.38 -7.09 0.87
N GLY A 67 -25.15 -6.70 0.48
CA GLY A 67 -24.85 -5.37 -0.03
C GLY A 67 -24.44 -4.36 1.05
N SER A 68 -24.20 -4.80 2.28
CA SER A 68 -23.79 -3.93 3.39
C SER A 68 -22.27 -3.69 3.37
N PRO A 69 -21.79 -2.45 3.56
CA PRO A 69 -20.36 -2.17 3.68
C PRO A 69 -19.74 -2.88 4.88
N VAL A 70 -18.63 -3.57 4.65
CA VAL A 70 -17.90 -4.31 5.68
C VAL A 70 -16.42 -3.99 5.65
N GLU A 71 -15.78 -4.15 6.80
CA GLU A 71 -14.32 -4.06 6.91
C GLU A 71 -13.67 -5.23 6.15
N SER A 72 -12.68 -4.93 5.32
CA SER A 72 -12.00 -5.93 4.51
C SER A 72 -10.54 -5.57 4.23
N PRO A 73 -9.63 -6.56 4.15
CA PRO A 73 -8.30 -6.35 3.61
C PRO A 73 -8.35 -6.20 2.08
N LEU A 74 -7.57 -5.26 1.55
CA LEU A 74 -7.31 -5.05 0.12
C LEU A 74 -5.82 -5.25 -0.14
N ASN A 75 -5.50 -6.19 -1.02
CA ASN A 75 -4.12 -6.44 -1.42
C ASN A 75 -3.72 -5.48 -2.54
N GLN A 76 -2.75 -4.61 -2.26
CA GLN A 76 -2.24 -3.62 -3.21
C GLN A 76 -0.74 -3.88 -3.47
N PRO A 77 -0.38 -4.40 -4.65
CA PRO A 77 1.02 -4.45 -5.07
C PRO A 77 1.50 -3.05 -5.46
N ILE A 78 2.70 -2.68 -5.02
CA ILE A 78 3.43 -1.48 -5.45
C ILE A 78 4.72 -1.92 -6.11
N ASN A 79 4.84 -1.62 -7.40
CA ASN A 79 6.01 -1.97 -8.19
C ASN A 79 6.95 -0.78 -8.30
N PHE A 80 8.12 -0.90 -7.69
CA PHE A 80 9.21 0.07 -7.77
C PHE A 80 10.11 -0.34 -8.93
N ARG A 81 10.10 0.43 -10.01
CA ARG A 81 10.93 0.25 -11.22
C ARG A 81 11.66 1.53 -11.56
N PHE A 82 12.86 1.39 -12.12
CA PHE A 82 13.50 2.50 -12.82
C PHE A 82 12.79 2.79 -14.15
N PRO A 83 12.73 4.07 -14.57
CA PRO A 83 12.33 4.44 -15.91
C PRO A 83 13.37 4.04 -16.97
#